data_AF-A0A3E0U9K8-F1
#
_entry.id   AF-A0A3E0U9K8-F1
#
_cell.length_a   1.000
_cell.length_b   1.000
_cell.length_c   1.000
_cell.angle_alpha   90.00
_cell.angle_beta   90.00
_cell.angle_gamma   90.00
#
_symmetry.space_group_name_H-M   'P 1'
#
loop_
_entity.id
_entity.type
_entity.pdbx_description
1 polymer ?
#
loop_
_entity_poly.entity_id
_entity_poly.type
_entity_poly.pdbx_seq_one_letter_code
_entity_poly.pdbx_strand_id
1 'polypeptide(L)'
;MNTSAELAFGLGSGSWYVQPQGSGDSAADLGTGRNFLGFITNNASGTESLDLGHFAYRANQSSKAHNALGFAMPIPLVQRRNKGAYHGAYNPSGANRSVSNDGASSAFWWQQNWTSDVSECFTDNGNSAWGTWGRIASNLSGRDDGKFYDAIYSEDVIDLRVSAYKPNLYDLLTRYEQKALSAEIRGYQSVPFLIKFDVNTGTANGAATSVYVANNNSYKVDDWLWIETASGEYVKATITGVAPNGIELYTNISYARSQNTRVAHHRNFTVKSNQPTHTDIVGDPTKIKAMLDAKGWDGIAGQWLPFIPNNSTKAKLSEKVLTAYTRQYTSDNGATWISGGFGVDTVSNEAQDKFASHQIAFYHYQTQAKFLDVANNDEVLAVGDANLLVSSVNNVGGLLLKSCIDKVGKYSGAWAINESKSITSHQIDTYSGAWQTAGTGKPKHDGFDMAGRMVDIPAAKVLTYLTHDNGQLYLQFIYKELKYNSDWGDTNDFTIVNGESVVTDDNGQSVSAGQKRVALPYFYSER
;
A
#
# COMPACT_ATOMS: atom_id res chain seq x y z
N MET A 1 21.41 -7.08 3.03
CA MET A 1 22.21 -6.60 4.18
C MET A 1 21.30 -5.71 5.01
N ASN A 2 20.72 -6.22 6.09
CA ASN A 2 19.99 -5.42 7.05
C ASN A 2 21.01 -4.86 8.04
N THR A 3 21.64 -3.75 7.70
CA THR A 3 22.19 -2.87 8.72
C THR A 3 21.04 -1.99 9.17
N SER A 4 20.32 -2.42 10.20
CA SER A 4 19.64 -1.48 11.08
C SER A 4 20.68 -0.43 11.47
N ALA A 5 20.40 0.85 11.21
CA ALA A 5 21.22 1.92 11.75
C ALA A 5 21.09 1.82 13.28
N GLU A 6 22.08 1.20 13.92
CA GLU A 6 22.21 1.22 15.36
C GLU A 6 22.52 2.66 15.75
N LEU A 7 21.64 3.24 16.58
CA LEU A 7 21.87 4.52 17.22
C LEU A 7 23.07 4.38 18.17
N ALA A 8 24.25 4.80 17.73
CA ALA A 8 25.45 4.87 18.56
C ALA A 8 25.61 6.28 19.13
N PHE A 9 25.88 6.41 20.44
CA PHE A 9 26.01 7.71 21.12
C PHE A 9 27.47 7.98 21.47
N GLY A 10 28.11 8.94 20.78
CA GLY A 10 29.45 9.43 21.11
C GLY A 10 29.39 10.66 22.01
N LEU A 11 30.05 10.64 23.17
CA LEU A 11 30.25 11.83 24.00
C LEU A 11 31.58 12.50 23.63
N GLY A 12 31.51 13.66 22.97
CA GLY A 12 32.60 14.64 23.04
C GLY A 12 32.67 15.21 24.46
N SER A 13 33.87 15.31 25.03
CA SER A 13 34.10 15.83 26.38
C SER A 13 33.51 17.23 26.55
N GLY A 14 32.37 17.33 27.24
CA GLY A 14 31.80 18.61 27.68
C GLY A 14 30.32 18.86 27.39
N SER A 15 29.60 17.96 26.71
CA SER A 15 28.14 18.11 26.50
C SER A 15 27.36 16.96 27.10
N TRP A 16 26.43 17.28 28.01
CA TRP A 16 25.61 16.34 28.81
C TRP A 16 24.19 16.16 28.24
N TYR A 17 24.02 16.38 26.93
CA TYR A 17 22.75 16.30 26.21
C TYR A 17 22.84 15.28 25.06
N VAL A 18 21.70 14.74 24.65
CA VAL A 18 21.58 13.95 23.40
C VAL A 18 22.00 14.82 22.23
N GLN A 19 23.09 14.47 21.56
CA GLN A 19 23.50 15.15 20.33
C GLN A 19 22.92 14.39 19.13
N PRO A 20 22.12 15.04 18.27
CA PRO A 20 21.65 14.40 17.04
C PRO A 20 22.86 14.12 16.15
N GLN A 21 23.06 12.85 15.74
CA GLN A 21 24.12 12.50 14.81
C GLN A 21 23.64 12.68 13.36
N GLY A 22 24.42 13.40 12.57
CA GLY A 22 24.27 13.59 11.14
C GLY A 22 25.42 12.99 10.35
N SER A 23 25.35 13.03 9.02
CA SER A 23 26.34 12.46 8.10
C SER A 23 27.74 13.11 8.14
N GLY A 24 27.95 14.11 8.99
CA GLY A 24 29.25 14.74 9.25
C GLY A 24 29.93 14.26 10.54
N ASP A 25 29.25 13.42 11.33
CA ASP A 25 29.77 12.93 12.59
C ASP A 25 30.55 11.62 12.38
N SER A 26 31.69 11.50 13.06
CA SER A 26 32.46 10.26 13.08
C SER A 26 31.74 9.26 13.97
N ALA A 27 31.48 8.04 13.48
CA ALA A 27 30.98 6.96 14.31
C ALA A 27 32.00 6.70 15.43
N ALA A 28 31.64 7.07 16.67
CA ALA A 28 32.38 6.65 17.84
C ALA A 28 31.98 5.22 18.13
N ASP A 29 32.89 4.28 17.88
CA ASP A 29 32.78 2.90 18.35
C ASP A 29 32.61 2.89 19.88
N LEU A 30 32.03 1.82 20.45
CA LEU A 30 31.81 1.68 21.90
C LEU A 30 33.16 1.62 22.64
N GLY A 31 33.79 2.78 22.85
CA GLY A 31 35.06 2.91 23.53
C GLY A 31 34.97 2.42 24.98
N THR A 32 36.07 1.98 25.56
CA THR A 32 36.14 1.34 26.88
C THR A 32 36.01 2.29 28.09
N GLY A 33 35.40 3.46 27.92
CA GLY A 33 35.19 4.48 28.96
C GLY A 33 34.06 4.14 29.96
N ARG A 34 34.15 4.60 31.21
CA ARG A 34 33.31 4.09 32.31
C ARG A 34 31.89 4.68 32.44
N ASN A 35 31.45 5.58 31.56
CA ASN A 35 30.20 6.35 31.74
C ASN A 35 29.30 6.39 30.50
N PHE A 36 28.86 5.23 29.99
CA PHE A 36 27.94 5.18 28.84
C PHE A 36 26.47 5.06 29.26
N LEU A 37 25.62 5.83 28.58
CA LEU A 37 24.21 5.51 28.35
C LEU A 37 24.18 4.36 27.34
N GLY A 38 24.22 3.13 27.82
CA GLY A 38 24.11 1.94 26.98
C GLY A 38 22.65 1.53 26.80
N PHE A 39 22.28 1.08 25.60
CA PHE A 39 21.24 0.04 25.49
C PHE A 39 21.72 -1.13 26.34
N ILE A 40 21.02 -1.44 27.43
CA ILE A 40 21.37 -2.59 28.25
C ILE A 40 20.88 -3.83 27.51
N THR A 41 21.72 -4.41 26.67
CA THR A 41 21.59 -5.81 26.27
C THR A 41 22.21 -6.65 27.39
N ASN A 42 21.38 -6.97 28.39
CA ASN A 42 21.62 -8.00 29.42
C ASN A 42 23.03 -8.06 30.03
N ASN A 43 23.24 -7.25 31.08
CA ASN A 43 24.00 -7.54 32.31
C ASN A 43 24.69 -6.29 32.84
N ALA A 44 23.96 -5.52 33.64
CA ALA A 44 24.56 -4.75 34.71
C ALA A 44 23.94 -5.25 36.01
N SER A 45 24.78 -5.86 36.84
CA SER A 45 24.44 -6.40 38.16
C SER A 45 23.63 -5.39 38.98
N GLY A 46 22.33 -5.66 39.20
CA GLY A 46 21.56 -5.03 40.26
C GLY A 46 20.25 -4.33 39.90
N THR A 47 19.81 -4.31 38.63
CA THR A 47 18.47 -3.79 38.28
C THR A 47 17.55 -4.91 37.82
N GLU A 48 16.40 -5.03 38.48
CA GLU A 48 15.32 -5.95 38.14
C GLU A 48 14.98 -5.86 36.65
N SER A 49 14.76 -7.02 36.03
CA SER A 49 14.23 -7.24 34.67
C SER A 49 13.63 -5.98 34.01
N LEU A 50 14.42 -5.27 33.21
CA LEU A 50 13.94 -4.11 32.46
C LEU A 50 13.41 -4.58 31.10
N ASP A 51 12.17 -4.19 30.78
CA ASP A 51 11.52 -4.46 29.49
C ASP A 51 12.33 -3.94 28.29
N LEU A 52 12.11 -4.56 27.12
CA LEU A 52 12.68 -4.15 25.84
C LEU A 52 12.36 -2.67 25.54
N GLY A 53 13.38 -1.85 25.28
CA GLY A 53 13.23 -0.45 24.90
C GLY A 53 13.63 0.58 25.96
N HIS A 54 14.09 0.14 27.14
CA HIS A 54 14.56 1.04 28.20
C HIS A 54 16.00 1.52 27.99
N PHE A 55 16.23 2.82 28.17
CA PHE A 55 17.57 3.39 28.37
C PHE A 55 17.78 3.62 29.86
N ALA A 56 18.70 2.90 30.48
CA ALA A 56 18.98 3.09 31.91
C ALA A 56 20.39 3.67 32.10
N TYR A 57 20.53 4.48 33.15
CA TYR A 57 21.86 4.92 33.58
C TYR A 57 22.61 3.74 34.23
N ARG A 58 23.87 3.52 33.81
CA ARG A 58 24.74 2.46 34.35
C ARG A 58 25.04 2.62 35.85
N ALA A 59 24.85 3.80 36.42
CA ALA A 59 24.96 4.08 37.84
C ALA A 59 23.62 4.66 38.33
N ASN A 60 23.13 4.21 39.48
CA ASN A 60 21.92 4.70 40.14
C ASN A 60 22.02 6.23 40.37
N GLN A 61 21.59 7.02 39.39
CA GLN A 61 21.67 8.47 39.38
C GLN A 61 20.22 9.00 39.33
N SER A 62 19.50 8.82 40.42
CA SER A 62 18.11 9.30 40.61
C SER A 62 17.98 10.83 40.45
N SER A 63 19.09 11.56 40.51
CA SER A 63 19.16 13.00 40.26
C SER A 63 19.14 13.39 38.78
N LYS A 64 19.21 12.42 37.86
CA LYS A 64 19.34 12.65 36.40
C LYS A 64 18.17 12.14 35.57
N ALA A 65 17.39 11.20 36.10
CA ALA A 65 16.19 10.67 35.47
C ALA A 65 15.24 10.11 36.53
N HIS A 66 13.93 10.16 36.27
CA HIS A 66 12.94 9.57 37.18
C HIS A 66 13.20 8.06 37.30
N ASN A 67 13.43 7.58 38.53
CA ASN A 67 13.85 6.19 38.81
C ASN A 67 15.08 5.71 38.03
N ALA A 68 15.97 6.63 37.61
CA ALA A 68 17.12 6.34 36.74
C ALA A 68 16.75 5.77 35.34
N LEU A 69 15.49 5.92 34.90
CA LEU A 69 14.98 5.46 33.62
C LEU A 69 14.85 6.61 32.61
N GLY A 70 15.41 6.41 31.42
CA GLY A 70 15.24 7.26 30.24
C GLY A 70 14.39 6.55 29.19
N PHE A 71 13.44 7.28 28.62
CA PHE A 71 12.58 6.79 27.54
C PHE A 71 12.81 7.63 26.30
N ALA A 72 13.09 6.98 25.17
CA ALA A 72 13.07 7.64 23.87
C ALA A 72 11.78 7.23 23.15
N MET A 73 11.02 8.21 22.68
CA MET A 73 9.82 7.97 21.90
C MET A 73 10.11 8.32 20.43
N PRO A 74 9.95 7.39 19.48
CA PRO A 74 10.02 7.73 18.07
C PRO A 74 8.85 8.66 17.71
N ILE A 75 9.14 9.78 17.04
CA ILE A 75 8.14 10.81 16.72
C ILE A 75 7.69 10.67 15.26
N PRO A 76 8.60 10.53 14.28
CA PRO A 76 8.24 9.99 12.97
C PRO A 76 9.16 8.88 12.47
N LEU A 77 8.64 8.04 11.56
CA LEU A 77 9.45 7.22 10.67
C LEU A 77 9.54 7.91 9.30
N VAL A 78 10.76 8.13 8.80
CA VAL A 78 11.02 8.79 7.52
C VAL A 78 11.65 7.82 6.54
N GLN A 79 10.98 7.59 5.41
CA GLN A 79 11.47 6.68 4.38
C GLN A 79 12.17 7.44 3.26
N ARG A 80 13.50 7.50 3.31
CA ARG A 80 14.28 8.27 2.33
C ARG A 80 14.56 7.48 1.05
N ARG A 81 14.63 8.20 -0.06
CA ARG A 81 15.19 7.70 -1.33
C ARG A 81 16.70 7.62 -1.22
N ASN A 82 17.31 6.76 -2.04
CA ASN A 82 18.75 6.58 -2.06
C ASN A 82 19.40 7.33 -3.23
N LYS A 83 20.72 7.47 -3.16
CA LYS A 83 21.53 8.25 -4.12
C LYS A 83 21.84 7.52 -5.42
N GLY A 84 21.50 6.24 -5.53
CA GLY A 84 21.74 5.45 -6.73
C GLY A 84 20.84 5.89 -7.89
N ALA A 85 21.21 5.47 -9.09
CA ALA A 85 20.43 5.74 -10.29
C ALA A 85 19.05 5.07 -10.21
N TYR A 86 17.99 5.79 -10.61
CA TYR A 86 16.64 5.24 -10.65
C TYR A 86 16.50 4.21 -11.78
N HIS A 87 16.07 3.01 -11.42
CA HIS A 87 15.73 1.96 -12.38
C HIS A 87 14.58 1.11 -11.84
N GLY A 88 13.50 0.94 -12.62
CA GLY A 88 12.30 0.23 -12.17
C GLY A 88 12.55 -1.21 -11.71
N ALA A 89 13.47 -1.94 -12.36
CA ALA A 89 13.87 -3.30 -11.95
C ALA A 89 14.87 -3.35 -10.78
N TYR A 90 15.96 -2.57 -10.84
CA TYR A 90 17.10 -2.74 -9.92
C TYR A 90 17.09 -1.81 -8.71
N ASN A 91 16.67 -0.55 -8.87
CA ASN A 91 16.61 0.42 -7.79
C ASN A 91 15.43 1.40 -7.95
N PRO A 92 14.20 0.94 -7.61
CA PRO A 92 13.01 1.78 -7.64
C PRO A 92 13.03 2.96 -6.65
N SER A 93 13.90 2.92 -5.64
CA SER A 93 14.08 3.98 -4.65
C SER A 93 15.23 4.94 -5.00
N GLY A 94 15.93 4.72 -6.11
CA GLY A 94 16.95 5.61 -6.63
C GLY A 94 16.37 6.95 -7.06
N ALA A 95 17.17 8.00 -6.98
CA ALA A 95 16.81 9.35 -7.39
C ALA A 95 17.73 9.92 -8.48
N ASN A 96 18.89 9.29 -8.70
CA ASN A 96 19.91 9.79 -9.60
C ASN A 96 19.68 9.31 -11.03
N ARG A 97 20.44 9.84 -11.98
CA ARG A 97 20.54 9.36 -13.36
C ARG A 97 21.80 8.50 -13.49
N SER A 98 21.84 7.61 -14.48
CA SER A 98 23.12 6.99 -14.85
C SER A 98 23.95 8.00 -15.64
N VAL A 99 25.25 7.73 -15.72
CA VAL A 99 26.08 8.33 -16.77
C VAL A 99 25.59 7.79 -18.13
N SER A 100 25.76 8.52 -19.22
CA SER A 100 25.51 7.95 -20.55
C SER A 100 26.66 7.04 -21.01
N ASN A 101 26.39 6.12 -21.94
CA ASN A 101 27.36 5.17 -22.48
C ASN A 101 28.57 5.82 -23.16
N ASP A 102 28.45 7.06 -23.63
CA ASP A 102 29.54 7.89 -24.17
C ASP A 102 30.32 8.65 -23.10
N GLY A 103 29.92 8.57 -21.82
CA GLY A 103 30.52 9.27 -20.69
C GLY A 103 30.31 10.79 -20.70
N ALA A 104 29.55 11.33 -21.65
CA ALA A 104 29.45 12.77 -21.90
C ALA A 104 28.18 13.44 -21.32
N SER A 105 27.20 12.66 -20.88
CA SER A 105 25.91 13.16 -20.40
C SER A 105 25.29 12.26 -19.32
N SER A 106 24.01 12.49 -19.02
CA SER A 106 23.19 11.66 -18.13
C SER A 106 22.13 10.93 -18.93
N ALA A 107 21.75 9.73 -18.50
CA ALA A 107 20.70 8.95 -19.13
C ALA A 107 19.64 8.49 -18.12
N PHE A 108 18.42 8.32 -18.61
CA PHE A 108 17.35 7.59 -17.92
C PHE A 108 17.37 6.11 -18.30
N TRP A 109 16.86 5.24 -17.43
CA TRP A 109 16.94 3.78 -17.61
C TRP A 109 16.34 3.26 -18.91
N TRP A 110 15.35 3.97 -19.45
CA TRP A 110 14.66 3.63 -20.70
C TRP A 110 15.37 4.17 -21.95
N GLN A 111 16.37 5.04 -21.82
CA GLN A 111 17.09 5.59 -22.96
C GLN A 111 18.17 4.61 -23.46
N GLN A 112 18.41 4.63 -24.77
CA GLN A 112 19.39 3.75 -25.42
C GLN A 112 20.83 4.02 -24.96
N ASN A 113 21.13 5.25 -24.51
CA ASN A 113 22.44 5.66 -24.03
C ASN A 113 22.64 5.39 -22.53
N TRP A 114 21.76 4.67 -21.85
CA TRP A 114 21.98 4.22 -20.46
C TRP A 114 23.17 3.24 -20.38
N THR A 115 24.03 3.35 -19.36
CA THR A 115 25.13 2.38 -19.17
C THR A 115 24.54 1.04 -18.75
N SER A 116 24.98 -0.07 -19.35
CA SER A 116 24.53 -1.40 -18.92
C SER A 116 25.06 -1.81 -17.54
N ASP A 117 25.78 -0.93 -16.83
CA ASP A 117 26.33 -1.25 -15.51
C ASP A 117 25.27 -1.03 -14.42
N VAL A 118 24.71 -2.14 -13.97
CA VAL A 118 23.74 -2.19 -12.86
C VAL A 118 24.34 -1.65 -11.56
N SER A 119 25.68 -1.59 -11.42
CA SER A 119 26.33 -1.06 -10.22
C SER A 119 25.98 0.41 -9.95
N GLU A 120 25.71 1.21 -10.99
CA GLU A 120 25.29 2.62 -10.87
C GLU A 120 23.94 2.79 -10.16
N CYS A 121 23.13 1.73 -10.12
CA CYS A 121 21.90 1.72 -9.32
C CYS A 121 22.19 1.71 -7.81
N PHE A 122 23.41 1.37 -7.38
CA PHE A 122 23.73 1.17 -5.96
C PHE A 122 24.93 2.00 -5.48
N THR A 123 25.72 2.55 -6.39
CA THR A 123 26.82 3.45 -6.08
C THR A 123 26.38 4.91 -6.15
N ASP A 124 26.99 5.75 -5.31
CA ASP A 124 26.88 7.20 -5.47
C ASP A 124 27.77 7.57 -6.67
N ASN A 125 27.16 7.93 -7.81
CA ASN A 125 27.87 8.46 -8.98
C ASN A 125 28.39 9.89 -8.70
N GLY A 126 29.13 10.06 -7.61
CA GLY A 126 29.82 11.29 -7.23
C GLY A 126 31.01 11.62 -8.13
N ASN A 127 31.22 10.89 -9.23
CA ASN A 127 32.32 11.13 -10.13
C ASN A 127 32.07 12.41 -10.93
N SER A 128 32.80 13.43 -10.49
CA SER A 128 32.64 14.84 -10.79
C SER A 128 33.18 15.18 -12.18
N ALA A 129 32.26 15.43 -13.12
CA ALA A 129 32.47 16.33 -14.26
C ALA A 129 31.16 17.02 -14.69
N TRP A 130 30.01 16.35 -14.52
CA TRP A 130 28.71 16.80 -15.07
C TRP A 130 27.60 17.01 -14.02
N GLY A 131 27.97 16.99 -12.74
CA GLY A 131 27.09 17.28 -11.60
C GLY A 131 26.47 16.05 -10.94
N THR A 132 26.26 16.13 -9.63
CA THR A 132 25.50 15.13 -8.86
C THR A 132 24.01 15.36 -9.10
N TRP A 133 23.31 14.46 -9.81
CA TRP A 133 21.86 14.54 -10.01
C TRP A 133 21.09 13.88 -8.85
N GLY A 134 19.76 13.93 -8.90
CA GLY A 134 18.90 13.33 -7.89
C GLY A 134 18.85 14.09 -6.57
N ARG A 135 19.46 15.27 -6.48
CA ARG A 135 19.44 16.17 -5.32
C ARG A 135 18.74 17.49 -5.62
N ILE A 136 18.16 18.14 -4.61
CA ILE A 136 17.46 19.43 -4.75
C ILE A 136 18.34 20.45 -5.47
N ALA A 137 19.61 20.58 -5.08
CA ALA A 137 20.54 21.57 -5.64
C ALA A 137 20.81 21.38 -7.16
N SER A 138 20.59 20.17 -7.69
CA SER A 138 20.75 19.90 -9.12
C SER A 138 19.52 20.28 -9.93
N ASN A 139 18.35 20.36 -9.29
CA ASN A 139 17.04 20.48 -9.92
C ASN A 139 16.75 19.42 -11.02
N LEU A 140 17.50 18.31 -11.02
CA LEU A 140 17.41 17.25 -12.01
C LEU A 140 17.25 15.90 -11.32
N SER A 141 16.05 15.32 -11.40
CA SER A 141 15.80 13.96 -10.93
C SER A 141 15.95 12.94 -12.07
N GLY A 142 16.35 11.72 -11.72
CA GLY A 142 16.27 10.56 -12.59
C GLY A 142 14.90 9.87 -12.56
N ARG A 143 14.00 10.31 -11.69
CA ARG A 143 12.68 9.71 -11.49
C ARG A 143 11.60 10.40 -12.31
N ASP A 144 10.56 9.64 -12.62
CA ASP A 144 9.34 10.13 -13.28
C ASP A 144 8.54 11.13 -12.42
N ASP A 145 8.61 10.98 -11.10
CA ASP A 145 7.93 11.85 -10.13
C ASP A 145 8.72 13.13 -9.79
N GLY A 146 9.92 13.30 -10.36
CA GLY A 146 10.77 14.47 -10.11
C GLY A 146 11.37 14.54 -8.70
N LYS A 147 11.24 13.50 -7.86
CA LYS A 147 11.67 13.55 -6.45
C LYS A 147 13.18 13.38 -6.27
N PHE A 148 13.70 13.93 -5.18
CA PHE A 148 15.13 13.98 -4.83
C PHE A 148 15.44 13.13 -3.58
N TYR A 149 16.68 12.65 -3.44
CA TYR A 149 17.10 11.84 -2.30
C TYR A 149 17.36 12.65 -1.03
N ASP A 150 17.76 13.92 -1.17
CA ASP A 150 18.10 14.82 -0.06
C ASP A 150 16.89 15.60 0.47
N ALA A 151 15.72 15.45 -0.16
CA ALA A 151 14.45 15.98 0.32
C ALA A 151 13.77 15.04 1.34
N ILE A 152 12.96 15.62 2.21
CA ILE A 152 11.97 14.91 3.03
C ILE A 152 10.59 15.33 2.53
N TYR A 153 9.85 14.38 1.98
CA TYR A 153 8.51 14.61 1.46
C TYR A 153 7.47 14.24 2.50
N SER A 154 6.37 14.99 2.56
CA SER A 154 5.32 14.80 3.57
C SER A 154 4.68 13.42 3.51
N GLU A 155 4.63 12.82 2.33
CA GLU A 155 4.08 11.52 2.03
C GLU A 155 4.98 10.36 2.47
N ASP A 156 6.27 10.61 2.70
CA ASP A 156 7.25 9.61 3.14
C ASP A 156 7.48 9.67 4.67
N VAL A 157 6.74 10.52 5.38
CA VAL A 157 6.77 10.68 6.83
C VAL A 157 5.56 9.99 7.44
N ILE A 158 5.80 8.96 8.24
CA ILE A 158 4.79 8.30 9.08
C ILE A 158 4.86 8.96 10.46
N ASP A 159 3.77 9.59 10.87
CA ASP A 159 3.64 10.20 12.20
C ASP A 159 3.33 9.10 13.22
N LEU A 160 4.21 8.95 14.21
CA LEU A 160 4.09 7.96 15.27
C LEU A 160 3.61 8.59 16.58
N ARG A 161 3.34 9.90 16.59
CA ARG A 161 2.84 10.59 17.78
C ARG A 161 1.43 10.12 18.13
N VAL A 162 1.24 9.94 19.42
CA VAL A 162 -0.06 9.68 20.03
C VAL A 162 -0.43 10.84 20.93
N SER A 163 -1.71 11.14 21.02
CA SER A 163 -2.26 12.21 21.84
C SER A 163 -2.45 11.74 23.27
N ALA A 164 -2.00 12.55 24.23
CA ALA A 164 -2.34 12.39 25.64
C ALA A 164 -3.74 12.96 25.98
N TYR A 165 -4.40 13.61 25.01
CA TYR A 165 -5.73 14.15 25.19
C TYR A 165 -6.77 13.03 25.23
N LYS A 166 -7.77 13.15 26.11
CA LYS A 166 -8.88 12.21 26.24
C LYS A 166 -10.17 12.84 25.70
N PRO A 167 -10.42 12.77 24.37
CA PRO A 167 -11.62 13.33 23.78
C PRO A 167 -12.87 12.53 24.17
N ASN A 168 -14.04 13.16 24.02
CA ASN A 168 -15.31 12.43 24.00
C ASN A 168 -15.33 11.47 22.79
N LEU A 169 -15.80 10.24 23.01
CA LEU A 169 -15.80 9.19 21.98
C LEU A 169 -16.69 9.52 20.79
N TYR A 170 -17.87 10.12 20.99
CA TYR A 170 -18.76 10.50 19.90
C TYR A 170 -18.20 11.66 19.07
N ASP A 171 -17.61 12.67 19.72
CA ASP A 171 -16.93 13.76 19.01
C ASP A 171 -15.73 13.25 18.19
N LEU A 172 -15.00 12.28 18.75
CA LEU A 172 -13.87 11.65 18.07
C LEU A 172 -14.35 10.85 16.86
N LEU A 173 -15.39 10.03 17.02
CA LEU A 173 -16.00 9.23 15.98
C LEU A 173 -16.44 10.10 14.80
N THR A 174 -17.32 11.08 15.04
CA THR A 174 -17.83 11.99 14.01
C THR A 174 -16.71 12.70 13.26
N ARG A 175 -15.69 13.19 13.99
CA ARG A 175 -14.54 13.86 13.39
C ARG A 175 -13.75 12.93 12.47
N TYR A 176 -13.44 11.71 12.92
CA TYR A 176 -12.62 10.80 12.12
C TYR A 176 -13.40 10.13 10.99
N GLU A 177 -14.70 9.92 11.15
CA GLU A 177 -15.60 9.54 10.06
C GLU A 177 -15.60 10.59 8.95
N GLN A 178 -15.77 11.88 9.30
CA GLN A 178 -15.67 12.97 8.32
C GLN A 178 -14.31 12.99 7.63
N LYS A 179 -13.21 12.80 8.38
CA LYS A 179 -11.86 12.71 7.80
C LYS A 179 -11.68 11.52 6.87
N ALA A 180 -12.32 10.38 7.16
CA ALA A 180 -12.29 9.21 6.30
C ALA A 180 -13.03 9.50 4.98
N LEU A 181 -14.20 10.14 5.05
CA LEU A 181 -14.98 10.54 3.89
C LEU A 181 -14.29 11.63 3.07
N SER A 182 -13.61 12.59 3.71
CA SER A 182 -12.89 13.69 3.05
C SER A 182 -11.47 13.34 2.58
N ALA A 183 -11.04 12.07 2.72
CA ALA A 183 -9.69 11.62 2.37
C ALA A 183 -8.54 12.32 3.13
N GLU A 184 -8.79 12.75 4.36
CA GLU A 184 -7.81 13.39 5.24
C GLU A 184 -7.04 12.41 6.11
N ILE A 185 -7.53 11.17 6.28
CA ILE A 185 -6.78 10.11 6.95
C ILE A 185 -5.66 9.63 6.02
N ARG A 186 -4.42 9.64 6.53
CA ARG A 186 -3.24 9.18 5.77
C ARG A 186 -3.13 7.67 5.83
N GLY A 187 -3.07 7.07 4.66
CA GLY A 187 -2.67 5.68 4.50
C GLY A 187 -1.18 5.57 4.20
N TYR A 188 -0.63 4.36 4.24
CA TYR A 188 0.74 4.12 3.80
C TYR A 188 0.78 2.81 3.03
N GLN A 189 1.09 2.90 1.75
CA GLN A 189 1.10 1.75 0.85
C GLN A 189 2.40 1.61 0.11
N SER A 190 2.76 0.35 -0.06
CA SER A 190 3.84 -0.10 -0.91
C SER A 190 3.41 -0.16 -2.35
N VAL A 191 4.32 0.18 -3.26
CA VAL A 191 4.11 -0.03 -4.70
C VAL A 191 4.27 -1.54 -5.00
N PRO A 192 3.43 -2.12 -5.86
CA PRO A 192 3.64 -3.48 -6.36
C PRO A 192 4.91 -3.60 -7.20
N PHE A 193 5.46 -4.79 -7.28
CA PHE A 193 6.58 -5.19 -8.11
C PHE A 193 6.16 -6.42 -8.90
N LEU A 194 6.08 -6.29 -10.22
CA LEU A 194 5.84 -7.40 -11.11
C LEU A 194 7.10 -8.26 -11.15
N ILE A 195 7.00 -9.47 -10.63
CA ILE A 195 8.08 -10.46 -10.65
C ILE A 195 8.02 -11.21 -11.97
N LYS A 196 9.18 -11.51 -12.54
CA LYS A 196 9.30 -12.39 -13.69
C LYS A 196 8.65 -13.74 -13.37
N PHE A 197 7.63 -14.07 -14.15
CA PHE A 197 6.82 -15.28 -13.97
C PHE A 197 7.11 -16.30 -15.07
N ASP A 198 6.88 -17.56 -14.77
CA ASP A 198 6.93 -18.63 -15.76
C ASP A 198 5.57 -18.79 -16.43
N VAL A 199 5.57 -18.82 -17.77
CA VAL A 199 4.40 -19.16 -18.57
C VAL A 199 4.36 -20.68 -18.68
N ASN A 200 3.85 -21.35 -17.65
CA ASN A 200 3.34 -22.71 -17.71
C ASN A 200 2.76 -23.08 -16.35
N THR A 201 1.45 -23.36 -16.31
CA THR A 201 0.86 -23.98 -15.11
C THR A 201 -0.05 -25.14 -15.52
N GLY A 202 0.19 -26.30 -14.91
CA GLY A 202 -0.42 -27.58 -15.25
C GLY A 202 -1.92 -27.67 -14.95
N THR A 203 -2.51 -28.83 -15.29
CA THR A 203 -3.94 -29.12 -15.13
C THR A 203 -4.38 -29.01 -13.68
N ALA A 204 -5.41 -28.20 -13.40
CA ALA A 204 -6.17 -28.28 -12.17
C ALA A 204 -7.52 -28.97 -12.46
N ASN A 205 -7.80 -30.08 -11.78
CA ASN A 205 -9.13 -30.69 -11.73
C ASN A 205 -9.78 -30.29 -10.40
N GLY A 206 -10.95 -29.63 -10.45
CA GLY A 206 -11.70 -29.20 -9.26
C GLY A 206 -11.32 -27.80 -8.74
N ALA A 207 -12.11 -27.29 -7.79
CA ALA A 207 -11.95 -25.96 -7.17
C ALA A 207 -10.53 -25.77 -6.62
N ALA A 208 -9.65 -25.15 -7.42
CA ALA A 208 -8.21 -25.30 -7.27
C ALA A 208 -7.63 -24.36 -6.22
N THR A 209 -7.29 -24.92 -5.05
CA THR A 209 -6.49 -24.30 -3.98
C THR A 209 -4.99 -24.31 -4.28
N SER A 210 -4.55 -24.79 -5.45
CA SER A 210 -3.12 -24.81 -5.83
C SER A 210 -2.86 -24.68 -7.34
N VAL A 211 -1.62 -24.36 -7.69
CA VAL A 211 -1.11 -24.24 -9.06
C VAL A 211 0.23 -24.97 -9.14
N TYR A 212 0.40 -25.82 -10.15
CA TYR A 212 1.72 -26.36 -10.46
C TYR A 212 2.62 -25.27 -11.06
N VAL A 213 3.81 -25.09 -10.49
CA VAL A 213 4.86 -24.22 -11.04
C VAL A 213 6.13 -25.05 -11.19
N ALA A 214 6.79 -24.96 -12.34
CA ALA A 214 8.00 -25.75 -12.62
C ALA A 214 9.19 -25.32 -11.76
N ASN A 215 9.22 -24.05 -11.34
CA ASN A 215 10.19 -23.49 -10.42
C ASN A 215 9.45 -22.63 -9.40
N ASN A 216 9.63 -22.91 -8.12
CA ASN A 216 8.94 -22.22 -7.04
C ASN A 216 9.82 -21.15 -6.34
N ASN A 217 11.10 -21.01 -6.70
CA ASN A 217 12.08 -20.19 -5.97
C ASN A 217 11.71 -18.70 -5.90
N SER A 218 10.97 -18.19 -6.89
CA SER A 218 10.58 -16.78 -6.97
C SER A 218 9.35 -16.46 -6.12
N TYR A 219 8.54 -17.47 -5.76
CA TYR A 219 7.26 -17.31 -5.08
C TYR A 219 7.43 -17.30 -3.56
N LYS A 220 6.64 -16.47 -2.88
CA LYS A 220 6.57 -16.41 -1.41
C LYS A 220 5.12 -16.36 -0.95
N VAL A 221 4.88 -16.82 0.26
CA VAL A 221 3.60 -16.58 0.95
C VAL A 221 3.38 -15.06 1.04
N ASP A 222 2.13 -14.64 0.89
CA ASP A 222 1.65 -13.25 0.83
C ASP A 222 1.97 -12.47 -0.47
N ASP A 223 2.70 -13.08 -1.41
CA ASP A 223 2.68 -12.60 -2.79
C ASP A 223 1.27 -12.82 -3.39
N TRP A 224 0.99 -12.16 -4.51
CA TRP A 224 -0.29 -12.29 -5.19
C TRP A 224 -0.12 -12.31 -6.71
N LEU A 225 -1.17 -12.73 -7.41
CA LEU A 225 -1.10 -12.94 -8.85
C LEU A 225 -2.45 -12.76 -9.54
N TRP A 226 -2.41 -12.32 -10.80
CA TRP A 226 -3.53 -12.40 -11.72
C TRP A 226 -3.46 -13.70 -12.52
N ILE A 227 -4.59 -14.38 -12.67
CA ILE A 227 -4.70 -15.66 -13.37
C ILE A 227 -5.81 -15.57 -14.40
N GLU A 228 -5.50 -15.94 -15.63
CA GLU A 228 -6.50 -16.09 -16.68
C GLU A 228 -7.39 -17.32 -16.42
N THR A 229 -8.71 -17.13 -16.43
CA THR A 229 -9.70 -18.20 -16.33
C THR A 229 -9.93 -18.86 -17.69
N ALA A 230 -10.62 -20.00 -17.71
CA ALA A 230 -11.03 -20.67 -18.94
C ALA A 230 -11.95 -19.81 -19.83
N SER A 231 -12.62 -18.80 -19.26
CA SER A 231 -13.43 -17.82 -20.01
C SER A 231 -12.63 -16.64 -20.56
N GLY A 232 -11.32 -16.54 -20.26
CA GLY A 232 -10.47 -15.42 -20.65
C GLY A 232 -10.57 -14.20 -19.72
N GLU A 233 -11.26 -14.33 -18.59
CA GLU A 233 -11.27 -13.32 -17.52
C GLU A 233 -10.05 -13.47 -16.62
N TYR A 234 -9.79 -12.49 -15.76
CA TYR A 234 -8.66 -12.53 -14.84
C TYR A 234 -9.12 -12.45 -13.39
N VAL A 235 -8.63 -13.38 -12.56
CA VAL A 235 -8.92 -13.44 -11.13
C VAL A 235 -7.64 -13.14 -10.35
N LYS A 236 -7.76 -12.34 -9.29
CA LYS A 236 -6.67 -12.05 -8.35
C LYS A 236 -6.64 -13.13 -7.27
N ALA A 237 -5.46 -13.69 -7.01
CA ALA A 237 -5.23 -14.70 -5.98
C ALA A 237 -4.05 -14.33 -5.08
N THR A 238 -4.12 -14.72 -3.82
CA THR A 238 -3.01 -14.59 -2.85
C THR A 238 -2.34 -15.95 -2.66
N ILE A 239 -1.03 -15.98 -2.55
CA ILE A 239 -0.26 -17.21 -2.27
C ILE A 239 -0.30 -17.48 -0.77
N THR A 240 -0.86 -18.63 -0.37
CA THR A 240 -0.96 -19.06 1.03
C THR A 240 0.09 -20.10 1.41
N GLY A 241 0.73 -20.72 0.42
CA GLY A 241 1.73 -21.77 0.62
C GLY A 241 2.62 -21.95 -0.60
N VAL A 242 3.85 -22.41 -0.37
CA VAL A 242 4.83 -22.73 -1.43
C VAL A 242 5.35 -24.15 -1.21
N ALA A 243 5.13 -25.03 -2.17
CA ALA A 243 5.51 -26.44 -2.16
C ALA A 243 6.52 -26.72 -3.29
N PRO A 244 7.31 -27.82 -3.22
CA PRO A 244 8.40 -28.09 -4.18
C PRO A 244 8.02 -28.01 -5.67
N ASN A 245 6.77 -28.32 -6.03
CA ASN A 245 6.26 -28.30 -7.40
C ASN A 245 4.93 -27.53 -7.53
N GLY A 246 4.68 -26.56 -6.65
CA GLY A 246 3.43 -25.84 -6.68
C GLY A 246 3.33 -24.69 -5.69
N ILE A 247 2.32 -23.87 -5.89
CA ILE A 247 1.92 -22.81 -4.97
C ILE A 247 0.47 -23.05 -4.57
N GLU A 248 0.16 -22.80 -3.31
CA GLU A 248 -1.20 -22.82 -2.80
C GLU A 248 -1.78 -21.43 -2.89
N LEU A 249 -3.03 -21.34 -3.32
CA LEU A 249 -3.71 -20.09 -3.59
C LEU A 249 -5.00 -19.99 -2.79
N TYR A 250 -5.26 -18.76 -2.36
CA TYR A 250 -6.56 -18.32 -1.95
C TYR A 250 -7.13 -17.35 -2.99
N THR A 251 -8.33 -17.67 -3.48
CA THR A 251 -9.19 -16.74 -4.22
C THR A 251 -10.52 -16.66 -3.51
N ASN A 252 -11.13 -15.49 -3.58
CA ASN A 252 -12.46 -15.25 -3.05
C ASN A 252 -13.58 -15.70 -4.01
N ILE A 253 -13.22 -16.20 -5.21
CA ILE A 253 -14.13 -16.68 -6.25
C ILE A 253 -13.64 -18.03 -6.77
N SER A 254 -14.56 -18.95 -7.07
CA SER A 254 -14.25 -20.20 -7.78
C SER A 254 -14.11 -19.96 -9.29
N TYR A 255 -13.07 -20.50 -9.92
CA TYR A 255 -12.85 -20.34 -11.37
C TYR A 255 -12.28 -21.60 -11.99
N ALA A 256 -12.62 -21.83 -13.27
CA ALA A 256 -12.04 -22.88 -14.09
C ALA A 256 -10.78 -22.35 -14.81
N ARG A 257 -9.81 -23.24 -15.08
CA ARG A 257 -8.58 -22.91 -15.81
C ARG A 257 -8.44 -23.78 -17.06
N SER A 258 -7.77 -23.26 -18.09
CA SER A 258 -7.36 -24.00 -19.29
C SER A 258 -5.88 -24.40 -19.21
N GLN A 259 -5.42 -25.28 -20.10
CA GLN A 259 -3.97 -25.47 -20.27
C GLN A 259 -3.34 -24.18 -20.84
N ASN A 260 -2.12 -23.84 -20.40
CA ASN A 260 -1.38 -22.63 -20.79
C ASN A 260 -1.97 -21.29 -20.28
N THR A 261 -2.52 -21.29 -19.07
CA THR A 261 -3.02 -20.08 -18.40
C THR A 261 -1.95 -18.99 -18.28
N ARG A 262 -2.29 -17.78 -18.69
CA ARG A 262 -1.46 -16.58 -18.45
C ARG A 262 -1.53 -16.18 -16.99
N VAL A 263 -0.37 -15.82 -16.43
CA VAL A 263 -0.25 -15.32 -15.06
C VAL A 263 0.56 -14.04 -15.04
N ALA A 264 0.32 -13.20 -14.03
CA ALA A 264 1.20 -12.10 -13.69
C ALA A 264 1.41 -12.12 -12.17
N HIS A 265 2.65 -12.29 -11.73
CA HIS A 265 3.03 -12.45 -10.32
C HIS A 265 3.55 -11.15 -9.75
N HIS A 266 3.07 -10.78 -8.57
CA HIS A 266 3.39 -9.52 -7.91
C HIS A 266 3.83 -9.74 -6.46
N ARG A 267 4.70 -8.84 -6.01
CA ARG A 267 5.09 -8.67 -4.61
C ARG A 267 5.02 -7.20 -4.25
N ASN A 268 4.69 -6.89 -3.01
CA ASN A 268 4.71 -5.52 -2.52
C ASN A 268 6.11 -5.14 -2.01
N PHE A 269 6.57 -3.92 -2.33
CA PHE A 269 7.80 -3.38 -1.74
C PHE A 269 7.69 -3.18 -0.22
N THR A 270 8.82 -3.12 0.47
CA THR A 270 8.85 -2.78 1.90
C THR A 270 8.61 -1.29 2.15
N VAL A 271 9.05 -0.43 1.23
CA VAL A 271 8.88 1.03 1.32
C VAL A 271 7.41 1.38 1.09
N LYS A 272 6.85 2.20 1.97
CA LYS A 272 5.47 2.69 1.95
C LYS A 272 5.44 4.22 1.90
N SER A 273 4.49 4.76 1.16
CA SER A 273 4.24 6.21 1.08
C SER A 273 2.75 6.47 1.14
N ASN A 274 2.34 7.66 1.61
CA ASN A 274 0.95 8.09 1.59
C ASN A 274 0.47 8.50 0.19
N GLN A 275 1.41 8.95 -0.64
CA GLN A 275 1.14 9.28 -2.04
C GLN A 275 2.20 8.67 -2.94
N PRO A 276 2.22 7.33 -3.06
CA PRO A 276 3.25 6.65 -3.83
C PRO A 276 3.14 6.99 -5.32
N THR A 277 4.30 6.97 -5.97
CA THR A 277 4.39 6.93 -7.42
C THR A 277 4.06 5.51 -7.86
N HIS A 278 2.85 5.32 -8.40
CA HIS A 278 2.35 4.04 -8.88
C HIS A 278 2.70 3.86 -10.35
N THR A 279 2.91 2.61 -10.76
CA THR A 279 3.15 2.26 -12.15
C THR A 279 2.20 1.15 -12.55
N ASP A 280 1.36 1.42 -13.55
CA ASP A 280 0.56 0.39 -14.19
C ASP A 280 1.23 -0.08 -15.48
N ILE A 281 1.35 -1.40 -15.60
CA ILE A 281 1.97 -2.11 -16.70
C ILE A 281 0.87 -2.69 -17.57
N VAL A 282 0.87 -2.27 -18.83
CA VAL A 282 -0.09 -2.67 -19.85
C VAL A 282 0.63 -3.48 -20.91
N GLY A 283 0.11 -4.65 -21.26
CA GLY A 283 0.69 -5.52 -22.29
C GLY A 283 0.25 -6.97 -22.11
N ASP A 284 0.47 -7.79 -23.13
CA ASP A 284 0.28 -9.24 -23.02
C ASP A 284 1.33 -9.82 -22.03
N PRO A 285 0.94 -10.62 -21.01
CA PRO A 285 1.88 -11.24 -20.09
C PRO A 285 3.04 -11.99 -20.78
N THR A 286 2.78 -12.65 -21.92
CA THR A 286 3.80 -13.35 -22.70
C THR A 286 4.85 -12.38 -23.27
N LYS A 287 4.41 -11.20 -23.72
CA LYS A 287 5.30 -10.17 -24.25
C LYS A 287 6.08 -9.48 -23.13
N ILE A 288 5.43 -9.24 -22.00
CA ILE A 288 6.09 -8.69 -20.81
C ILE A 288 7.20 -9.64 -20.35
N LYS A 289 6.92 -10.95 -20.27
CA LYS A 289 7.95 -11.94 -19.96
C LYS A 289 9.11 -11.89 -20.97
N ALA A 290 8.81 -11.86 -22.27
CA ALA A 290 9.85 -11.78 -23.31
C ALA A 290 10.71 -10.51 -23.19
N MET A 291 10.12 -9.38 -22.79
CA MET A 291 10.84 -8.15 -22.49
C MET A 291 11.73 -8.31 -21.25
N LEU A 292 11.20 -8.84 -20.14
CA LEU A 292 11.98 -9.10 -18.93
C LEU A 292 13.17 -10.05 -19.23
N ASP A 293 12.95 -11.09 -20.03
CA ASP A 293 14.00 -12.01 -20.50
C ASP A 293 15.06 -11.28 -21.34
N ALA A 294 14.64 -10.51 -22.35
CA ALA A 294 15.55 -9.78 -23.23
C ALA A 294 16.38 -8.73 -22.48
N LYS A 295 15.85 -8.15 -21.41
CA LYS A 295 16.53 -7.16 -20.57
C LYS A 295 17.33 -7.76 -19.41
N GLY A 296 17.18 -9.06 -19.15
CA GLY A 296 17.78 -9.72 -17.99
C GLY A 296 17.21 -9.25 -16.65
N TRP A 297 15.94 -8.84 -16.63
CA TRP A 297 15.27 -8.33 -15.42
C TRP A 297 14.52 -9.46 -14.70
N ASP A 298 14.71 -9.56 -13.38
CA ASP A 298 13.94 -10.48 -12.53
C ASP A 298 12.53 -9.95 -12.20
N GLY A 299 12.24 -8.72 -12.60
CA GLY A 299 10.96 -8.06 -12.40
C GLY A 299 11.09 -6.56 -12.60
N ILE A 300 10.00 -5.84 -12.41
CA ILE A 300 9.95 -4.38 -12.54
C ILE A 300 8.90 -3.78 -11.61
N ALA A 301 9.20 -2.60 -11.05
CA ALA A 301 8.25 -1.84 -10.24
C ALA A 301 6.98 -1.51 -11.03
N GLY A 302 5.85 -1.85 -10.43
CA GLY A 302 4.53 -1.66 -11.00
C GLY A 302 3.65 -2.89 -10.89
N GLN A 303 2.37 -2.68 -11.18
CA GLN A 303 1.34 -3.71 -11.25
C GLN A 303 0.94 -3.92 -12.70
N TRP A 304 0.71 -5.17 -13.07
CA TRP A 304 0.11 -5.48 -14.37
C TRP A 304 -1.40 -5.30 -14.30
N LEU A 305 -1.98 -4.69 -15.34
CA LEU A 305 -3.43 -4.53 -15.46
C LEU A 305 -4.06 -5.77 -16.10
N PRO A 306 -5.17 -6.32 -15.55
CA PRO A 306 -5.82 -7.55 -16.01
C PRO A 306 -6.58 -7.43 -17.34
N PHE A 307 -5.91 -6.94 -18.40
CA PHE A 307 -6.45 -6.89 -19.74
C PHE A 307 -5.34 -6.93 -20.80
N ILE A 308 -5.70 -7.35 -22.02
CA ILE A 308 -4.79 -7.39 -23.17
C ILE A 308 -5.14 -6.22 -24.11
N PRO A 309 -4.17 -5.37 -24.48
CA PRO A 309 -4.39 -4.28 -25.44
C PRO A 309 -4.81 -4.79 -26.83
N ASN A 310 -5.66 -4.02 -27.53
CA ASN A 310 -6.25 -4.43 -28.81
C ASN A 310 -6.52 -3.28 -29.79
N ASN A 311 -5.84 -2.13 -29.64
CA ASN A 311 -6.06 -0.86 -30.36
C ASN A 311 -7.43 -0.18 -30.16
N SER A 312 -8.35 -0.78 -29.40
CA SER A 312 -9.72 -0.28 -29.24
C SER A 312 -10.07 0.05 -27.79
N THR A 313 -9.61 -0.78 -26.86
CA THR A 313 -9.86 -0.67 -25.42
C THR A 313 -8.82 0.21 -24.74
N LYS A 314 -9.29 1.12 -23.88
CA LYS A 314 -8.47 1.96 -23.01
C LYS A 314 -8.05 1.21 -21.75
N ALA A 315 -6.90 1.56 -21.19
CA ALA A 315 -6.45 1.00 -19.93
C ALA A 315 -7.25 1.61 -18.76
N LYS A 316 -7.95 0.76 -18.00
CA LYS A 316 -8.55 1.14 -16.71
C LYS A 316 -7.44 1.06 -15.65
N LEU A 317 -6.97 2.22 -15.19
CA LEU A 317 -5.86 2.29 -14.24
C LEU A 317 -6.29 1.72 -12.89
N SER A 318 -5.40 0.98 -12.23
CA SER A 318 -5.77 0.22 -11.02
C SER A 318 -6.03 1.13 -9.83
N GLU A 319 -5.31 2.25 -9.76
CA GLU A 319 -5.42 3.21 -8.68
C GLU A 319 -5.98 4.54 -9.18
N LYS A 320 -6.66 5.28 -8.29
CA LYS A 320 -7.17 6.61 -8.63
C LYS A 320 -6.01 7.55 -8.93
N VAL A 321 -5.99 8.10 -10.15
CA VAL A 321 -4.96 9.07 -10.54
C VAL A 321 -5.21 10.42 -9.86
N LEU A 322 -4.20 10.91 -9.13
CA LEU A 322 -4.15 12.29 -8.63
C LEU A 322 -3.38 13.19 -9.59
N THR A 323 -2.27 12.69 -10.13
CA THR A 323 -1.42 13.42 -11.07
C THR A 323 -0.79 12.41 -12.01
N ALA A 324 -1.01 12.58 -13.32
CA ALA A 324 -0.31 11.81 -14.34
C ALA A 324 1.10 12.36 -14.52
N TYR A 325 2.11 11.49 -14.59
CA TYR A 325 3.49 11.89 -14.84
C TYR A 325 3.88 11.58 -16.29
N THR A 326 4.40 10.38 -16.52
CA THR A 326 4.97 9.96 -17.80
C THR A 326 4.41 8.59 -18.17
N ARG A 327 4.44 8.33 -19.47
CA ARG A 327 4.17 7.03 -20.05
C ARG A 327 5.35 6.63 -20.90
N GLN A 328 5.88 5.44 -20.65
CA GLN A 328 6.95 4.85 -21.44
C GLN A 328 6.43 3.58 -22.11
N TYR A 329 6.73 3.38 -23.39
CA TYR A 329 6.31 2.16 -24.06
C TYR A 329 7.33 1.67 -25.08
N THR A 330 7.25 0.38 -25.37
CA THR A 330 8.10 -0.33 -26.32
C THR A 330 7.24 -1.22 -27.22
N SER A 331 7.69 -1.41 -28.46
CA SER A 331 7.10 -2.34 -29.43
C SER A 331 8.07 -3.47 -29.81
N ASP A 332 9.28 -3.49 -29.23
CA ASP A 332 10.40 -4.35 -29.64
C ASP A 332 11.10 -5.01 -28.44
N ASN A 333 10.29 -5.41 -27.45
CA ASN A 333 10.76 -6.07 -26.22
C ASN A 333 11.80 -5.24 -25.44
N GLY A 334 11.68 -3.91 -25.45
CA GLY A 334 12.50 -3.00 -24.66
C GLY A 334 13.86 -2.68 -25.26
N ALA A 335 14.05 -2.93 -26.57
CA ALA A 335 15.23 -2.48 -27.30
C ALA A 335 15.17 -0.97 -27.56
N THR A 336 14.00 -0.44 -27.89
CA THR A 336 13.71 0.99 -27.95
C THR A 336 12.51 1.35 -27.08
N TRP A 337 12.55 2.57 -26.53
CA TRP A 337 11.49 3.13 -25.70
C TRP A 337 11.09 4.50 -26.18
N ILE A 338 9.79 4.78 -26.12
CA ILE A 338 9.21 6.09 -26.36
C ILE A 338 8.63 6.58 -25.04
N SER A 339 9.00 7.79 -24.63
CA SER A 339 8.50 8.45 -23.41
C SER A 339 7.71 9.71 -23.75
N GLY A 340 6.59 9.93 -23.07
CA GLY A 340 5.76 11.13 -23.22
C GLY A 340 4.67 11.24 -22.15
N GLY A 341 3.98 12.38 -22.09
CA GLY A 341 2.81 12.53 -21.22
C GLY A 341 1.61 11.70 -21.71
N PHE A 342 0.62 11.50 -20.85
CA PHE A 342 -0.65 10.85 -21.18
C PHE A 342 -1.83 11.54 -20.50
N GLY A 343 -3.00 11.47 -21.13
CA GLY A 343 -4.26 11.97 -20.58
C GLY A 343 -5.00 10.91 -19.79
N VAL A 344 -5.76 11.33 -18.78
CA VAL A 344 -6.60 10.46 -17.94
C VAL A 344 -8.01 11.04 -17.87
N ASP A 345 -9.02 10.19 -18.06
CA ASP A 345 -10.39 10.52 -17.69
C ASP A 345 -10.55 10.33 -16.18
N THR A 346 -10.76 11.44 -15.47
CA THR A 346 -10.82 11.47 -14.01
C THR A 346 -12.10 10.87 -13.45
N VAL A 347 -13.13 10.61 -14.26
CA VAL A 347 -14.36 9.94 -13.80
C VAL A 347 -14.23 8.44 -13.99
N SER A 348 -13.97 7.98 -15.22
CA SER A 348 -13.86 6.55 -15.54
C SER A 348 -12.55 5.91 -15.06
N ASN A 349 -11.55 6.72 -14.70
CA ASN A 349 -10.19 6.33 -14.32
C ASN A 349 -9.46 5.57 -15.45
N GLU A 350 -9.65 6.02 -16.68
CA GLU A 350 -9.09 5.42 -17.88
C GLU A 350 -8.00 6.30 -18.50
N ALA A 351 -6.87 5.68 -18.87
CA ALA A 351 -5.90 6.32 -19.74
C ALA A 351 -6.53 6.56 -21.12
N GLN A 352 -6.27 7.72 -21.73
CA GLN A 352 -6.89 8.07 -23.02
C GLN A 352 -6.30 7.30 -24.20
N ASP A 353 -5.07 6.81 -24.06
CA ASP A 353 -4.35 6.10 -25.12
C ASP A 353 -4.85 4.67 -25.32
N LYS A 354 -4.68 4.18 -26.55
CA LYS A 354 -4.97 2.81 -26.94
C LYS A 354 -3.70 2.18 -27.49
N PHE A 355 -3.40 0.97 -27.03
CA PHE A 355 -2.21 0.24 -27.42
C PHE A 355 -2.54 -1.00 -28.23
N ALA A 356 -1.66 -1.34 -29.17
CA ALA A 356 -1.73 -2.60 -29.90
C ALA A 356 -1.31 -3.76 -28.99
N SER A 357 -1.77 -4.98 -29.30
CA SER A 357 -1.49 -6.19 -28.51
C SER A 357 -0.01 -6.56 -28.38
N HIS A 358 0.84 -6.06 -29.28
CA HIS A 358 2.30 -6.30 -29.25
C HIS A 358 3.08 -5.27 -28.42
N GLN A 359 2.43 -4.21 -27.94
CA GLN A 359 3.09 -3.14 -27.21
C GLN A 359 3.04 -3.39 -25.70
N ILE A 360 4.08 -2.91 -25.02
CA ILE A 360 4.15 -2.88 -23.56
C ILE A 360 4.30 -1.43 -23.15
N ALA A 361 3.43 -0.96 -22.26
CA ALA A 361 3.43 0.41 -21.76
C ALA A 361 3.43 0.45 -20.24
N PHE A 362 4.18 1.41 -19.68
CA PHE A 362 4.21 1.75 -18.27
C PHE A 362 3.60 3.14 -18.09
N TYR A 363 2.58 3.23 -17.26
CA TYR A 363 1.93 4.47 -16.88
C TYR A 363 2.35 4.86 -15.48
N HIS A 364 3.11 5.93 -15.34
CA HIS A 364 3.57 6.46 -14.07
C HIS A 364 2.66 7.59 -13.61
N TYR A 365 2.14 7.48 -12.39
CA TYR A 365 1.26 8.49 -11.83
C TYR A 365 1.28 8.48 -10.30
N GLN A 366 0.87 9.60 -9.71
CA GLN A 366 0.64 9.69 -8.27
C GLN A 366 -0.76 9.18 -7.93
N THR A 367 -0.86 8.40 -6.85
CA THR A 367 -2.15 8.02 -6.25
C THR A 367 -2.15 8.27 -4.74
N GLN A 368 -3.32 8.19 -4.11
CA GLN A 368 -3.45 8.20 -2.66
C GLN A 368 -3.46 6.76 -2.14
N ALA A 369 -2.67 6.51 -1.09
CA ALA A 369 -2.63 5.23 -0.40
C ALA A 369 -3.96 4.95 0.31
N LYS A 370 -4.44 3.70 0.25
CA LYS A 370 -5.49 3.21 1.14
C LYS A 370 -4.99 3.24 2.59
N PHE A 371 -5.91 3.47 3.52
CA PHE A 371 -5.59 3.70 4.94
C PHE A 371 -6.21 2.68 5.89
N LEU A 372 -6.89 1.66 5.35
CA LEU A 372 -7.61 0.66 6.11
C LEU A 372 -6.89 -0.68 6.07
N ASP A 373 -6.73 -1.29 7.24
CA ASP A 373 -6.25 -2.66 7.43
C ASP A 373 -7.42 -3.58 7.78
N VAL A 374 -7.32 -4.87 7.43
CA VAL A 374 -8.34 -5.88 7.75
C VAL A 374 -8.51 -6.01 9.28
N ALA A 375 -9.74 -6.15 9.73
CA ALA A 375 -10.10 -6.21 11.15
C ALA A 375 -11.11 -7.33 11.45
N ASN A 376 -11.19 -7.73 12.71
CA ASN A 376 -12.22 -8.64 13.22
C ASN A 376 -13.31 -7.85 13.93
N ASN A 377 -14.49 -8.45 14.11
CA ASN A 377 -15.53 -7.92 14.97
C ASN A 377 -14.98 -7.77 16.39
N ASP A 378 -15.16 -6.59 16.96
CA ASP A 378 -14.54 -6.19 18.22
C ASP A 378 -15.49 -5.26 18.99
N GLU A 379 -15.12 -4.93 20.22
CA GLU A 379 -15.94 -4.13 21.14
C GLU A 379 -16.39 -2.81 20.51
N VAL A 380 -17.66 -2.47 20.70
CA VAL A 380 -18.31 -1.28 20.17
C VAL A 380 -18.38 -0.20 21.24
N LEU A 381 -17.51 0.81 21.15
CA LEU A 381 -17.42 1.91 22.10
C LEU A 381 -18.34 3.10 21.75
N ALA A 382 -18.54 3.34 20.45
CA ALA A 382 -19.44 4.38 19.91
C ALA A 382 -19.78 4.02 18.46
N VAL A 383 -20.98 4.38 18.00
CA VAL A 383 -21.49 4.03 16.67
C VAL A 383 -21.87 5.28 15.87
N GLY A 384 -21.52 5.28 14.58
CA GLY A 384 -21.79 6.37 13.65
C GLY A 384 -22.96 6.05 12.73
N ASP A 385 -23.03 6.77 11.62
CA ASP A 385 -24.07 6.58 10.62
C ASP A 385 -23.66 5.55 9.55
N ALA A 386 -24.66 4.97 8.89
CA ALA A 386 -24.46 4.19 7.68
C ALA A 386 -24.25 5.14 6.50
N ASN A 387 -23.19 4.95 5.72
CA ASN A 387 -22.83 5.79 4.59
C ASN A 387 -22.78 4.99 3.29
N LEU A 388 -23.35 5.55 2.22
CA LEU A 388 -23.21 5.05 0.85
C LEU A 388 -21.97 5.66 0.18
N LEU A 389 -21.15 4.82 -0.45
CA LEU A 389 -19.92 5.20 -1.14
C LEU A 389 -19.97 4.81 -2.61
N VAL A 390 -19.97 5.79 -3.51
CA VAL A 390 -20.02 5.58 -4.98
C VAL A 390 -19.13 6.53 -5.78
N SER A 391 -18.66 7.60 -5.14
CA SER A 391 -18.09 8.77 -5.80
C SER A 391 -16.80 8.47 -6.56
N SER A 392 -16.64 9.10 -7.73
CA SER A 392 -15.35 9.15 -8.44
C SER A 392 -14.35 10.12 -7.82
N VAL A 393 -14.70 10.85 -6.76
CA VAL A 393 -13.83 11.87 -6.18
C VAL A 393 -13.29 11.37 -4.83
N ASN A 394 -11.96 11.42 -4.65
CA ASN A 394 -11.32 10.88 -3.44
C ASN A 394 -11.83 11.52 -2.15
N ASN A 395 -11.96 12.85 -2.12
CA ASN A 395 -12.37 13.62 -0.93
C ASN A 395 -13.89 13.70 -0.73
N VAL A 396 -14.65 12.84 -1.41
CA VAL A 396 -16.10 12.67 -1.21
C VAL A 396 -16.41 11.17 -1.11
N GLY A 397 -15.61 10.43 -0.34
CA GLY A 397 -15.78 9.00 -0.09
C GLY A 397 -15.12 8.06 -1.11
N GLY A 398 -14.60 8.56 -2.24
CA GLY A 398 -13.95 7.72 -3.24
C GLY A 398 -12.69 7.00 -2.73
N LEU A 399 -11.92 7.62 -1.84
CA LEU A 399 -10.77 6.96 -1.20
C LEU A 399 -11.21 5.91 -0.19
N LEU A 400 -12.26 6.19 0.58
CA LEU A 400 -12.82 5.25 1.54
C LEU A 400 -13.39 4.03 0.82
N LEU A 401 -14.14 4.22 -0.27
CA LEU A 401 -14.62 3.14 -1.15
C LEU A 401 -13.47 2.24 -1.60
N LYS A 402 -12.42 2.85 -2.17
CA LYS A 402 -11.22 2.13 -2.60
C LYS A 402 -10.56 1.38 -1.46
N SER A 403 -10.49 1.97 -0.27
CA SER A 403 -9.90 1.34 0.91
C SER A 403 -10.73 0.15 1.43
N CYS A 404 -12.05 0.22 1.29
CA CYS A 404 -12.97 -0.86 1.66
C CYS A 404 -12.94 -2.03 0.66
N ILE A 405 -13.06 -1.78 -0.65
CA ILE A 405 -13.33 -2.85 -1.63
C ILE A 405 -12.28 -3.01 -2.75
N ASP A 406 -11.15 -2.29 -2.68
CA ASP A 406 -10.05 -2.33 -3.68
C ASP A 406 -10.50 -1.93 -5.11
N LYS A 407 -11.52 -1.07 -5.22
CA LYS A 407 -12.07 -0.57 -6.51
C LYS A 407 -12.17 0.95 -6.52
N VAL A 408 -11.84 1.55 -7.67
CA VAL A 408 -11.94 2.99 -7.88
C VAL A 408 -13.37 3.38 -8.22
N GLY A 409 -13.96 4.29 -7.44
CA GLY A 409 -15.28 4.84 -7.71
C GLY A 409 -15.34 5.61 -9.03
N LYS A 410 -16.51 5.57 -9.69
CA LYS A 410 -16.71 6.07 -11.06
C LYS A 410 -17.92 6.97 -11.23
N TYR A 411 -18.63 7.28 -10.15
CA TYR A 411 -19.83 8.08 -10.23
C TYR A 411 -19.54 9.58 -10.04
N SER A 412 -20.01 10.40 -10.99
CA SER A 412 -19.84 11.85 -11.00
C SER A 412 -21.15 12.64 -11.10
N GLY A 413 -22.30 12.00 -10.83
CA GLY A 413 -23.60 12.68 -10.85
C GLY A 413 -23.81 13.61 -9.65
N ALA A 414 -24.93 14.33 -9.62
CA ALA A 414 -25.29 15.20 -8.48
C ALA A 414 -25.36 14.44 -7.15
N TRP A 415 -25.64 13.13 -7.20
CA TRP A 415 -25.68 12.21 -6.07
C TRP A 415 -24.30 11.64 -5.70
N ALA A 416 -23.21 12.13 -6.28
CA ALA A 416 -21.84 11.70 -5.94
C ALA A 416 -21.40 12.20 -4.55
N ILE A 417 -22.32 12.79 -3.79
CA ILE A 417 -22.22 13.13 -2.37
C ILE A 417 -22.71 11.91 -1.60
N ASN A 418 -21.89 11.40 -0.68
CA ASN A 418 -22.25 10.24 0.13
C ASN A 418 -23.56 10.53 0.88
N GLU A 419 -24.52 9.62 0.75
CA GLU A 419 -25.73 9.66 1.56
C GLU A 419 -25.44 9.00 2.91
N SER A 420 -25.85 9.64 4.00
CA SER A 420 -25.73 9.11 5.36
C SER A 420 -27.12 8.84 5.93
N LYS A 421 -27.27 7.69 6.59
CA LYS A 421 -28.50 7.26 7.28
C LYS A 421 -28.16 6.79 8.68
N SER A 422 -28.88 7.28 9.67
CA SER A 422 -28.75 6.74 11.02
C SER A 422 -29.22 5.29 11.09
N ILE A 423 -28.61 4.52 11.99
CA ILE A 423 -29.03 3.15 12.23
C ILE A 423 -30.39 3.12 12.91
N THR A 424 -31.28 2.24 12.45
CA THR A 424 -32.67 2.11 12.92
C THR A 424 -32.83 1.03 13.97
N SER A 425 -31.95 0.01 13.95
CA SER A 425 -31.91 -1.05 14.95
C SER A 425 -30.54 -1.71 14.97
N HIS A 426 -30.13 -2.18 16.15
CA HIS A 426 -28.92 -2.98 16.33
C HIS A 426 -28.92 -3.64 17.72
N GLN A 427 -28.05 -4.64 17.91
CA GLN A 427 -27.77 -5.24 19.21
C GLN A 427 -26.26 -5.42 19.39
N ILE A 428 -25.79 -5.10 20.59
CA ILE A 428 -24.42 -5.35 21.04
C ILE A 428 -24.47 -6.54 22.00
N ASP A 429 -23.57 -7.49 21.80
CA ASP A 429 -23.41 -8.64 22.69
C ASP A 429 -22.93 -8.21 24.07
N THR A 430 -23.66 -8.58 25.12
CA THR A 430 -23.37 -8.12 26.49
C THR A 430 -22.11 -8.72 27.09
N TYR A 431 -21.58 -9.81 26.53
CA TYR A 431 -20.39 -10.49 27.05
C TYR A 431 -19.12 -10.00 26.37
N SER A 432 -19.17 -9.85 25.04
CA SER A 432 -18.02 -9.45 24.23
C SER A 432 -17.99 -7.96 23.91
N GLY A 433 -19.09 -7.23 24.10
CA GLY A 433 -19.22 -5.84 23.68
C GLY A 433 -19.24 -5.64 22.15
N ALA A 434 -19.17 -6.73 21.37
CA ALA A 434 -19.10 -6.69 19.91
C ALA A 434 -20.49 -6.73 19.26
N TRP A 435 -20.55 -6.52 17.94
CA TRP A 435 -21.81 -6.61 17.19
C TRP A 435 -22.39 -8.02 17.20
N GLN A 436 -23.72 -8.13 17.34
CA GLN A 436 -24.43 -9.39 17.06
C GLN A 436 -24.36 -9.75 15.58
N THR A 437 -23.99 -11.00 15.28
CA THR A 437 -23.73 -11.46 13.91
C THR A 437 -24.95 -12.11 13.23
N ALA A 438 -25.98 -12.47 14.01
CA ALA A 438 -27.09 -13.28 13.53
C ALA A 438 -28.47 -12.66 13.79
N GLY A 439 -29.44 -13.06 12.96
CA GLY A 439 -30.86 -12.76 13.15
C GLY A 439 -31.19 -11.27 13.12
N THR A 440 -32.11 -10.87 14.00
CA THR A 440 -32.62 -9.49 14.11
C THR A 440 -31.66 -8.53 14.82
N GLY A 441 -30.54 -9.01 15.36
CA GLY A 441 -29.58 -8.20 16.12
C GLY A 441 -28.58 -7.42 15.27
N LYS A 442 -28.51 -7.69 13.96
CA LYS A 442 -27.60 -6.98 13.04
C LYS A 442 -27.93 -5.48 12.97
N PRO A 443 -26.94 -4.61 12.73
CA PRO A 443 -27.20 -3.20 12.49
C PRO A 443 -27.99 -3.01 11.20
N LYS A 444 -29.03 -2.17 11.25
CA LYS A 444 -29.89 -1.82 10.11
C LYS A 444 -29.99 -0.32 9.94
N HIS A 445 -30.32 0.12 8.73
CA HIS A 445 -30.54 1.51 8.36
C HIS A 445 -31.78 1.65 7.46
N ASP A 446 -32.24 2.86 7.21
CA ASP A 446 -33.21 3.11 6.14
C ASP A 446 -32.54 2.98 4.77
N GLY A 447 -33.31 2.61 3.74
CA GLY A 447 -32.77 2.42 2.39
C GLY A 447 -32.10 3.68 1.82
N PHE A 448 -31.00 3.48 1.12
CA PHE A 448 -30.33 4.54 0.36
C PHE A 448 -31.09 4.87 -0.93
N ASP A 449 -31.13 6.14 -1.31
CA ASP A 449 -31.65 6.59 -2.59
C ASP A 449 -30.56 6.46 -3.66
N MET A 450 -30.45 5.26 -4.23
CA MET A 450 -29.49 4.98 -5.28
C MET A 450 -30.08 5.30 -6.65
N ALA A 451 -29.49 6.28 -7.34
CA ALA A 451 -29.87 6.64 -8.71
C ALA A 451 -29.88 5.41 -9.63
N GLY A 452 -30.91 5.27 -10.47
CA GLY A 452 -31.34 4.07 -11.21
C GLY A 452 -30.29 3.11 -11.79
N ARG A 453 -30.39 2.75 -13.08
CA ARG A 453 -29.56 1.69 -13.66
C ARG A 453 -28.10 2.13 -13.81
N MET A 454 -27.20 1.56 -13.01
CA MET A 454 -25.78 1.93 -12.96
C MET A 454 -24.86 0.71 -13.07
N VAL A 455 -24.87 0.08 -14.24
CA VAL A 455 -24.01 -1.08 -14.53
C VAL A 455 -22.53 -0.65 -14.46
N ASP A 456 -21.68 -1.50 -13.88
CA ASP A 456 -20.22 -1.33 -13.77
C ASP A 456 -19.74 -0.13 -12.92
N ILE A 457 -20.57 0.36 -12.00
CA ILE A 457 -20.18 1.35 -11.00
C ILE A 457 -19.82 0.65 -9.68
N PRO A 458 -18.57 0.74 -9.21
CA PRO A 458 -18.21 0.25 -7.88
C PRO A 458 -18.95 1.05 -6.81
N ALA A 459 -19.61 0.34 -5.91
CA ALA A 459 -20.37 0.91 -4.81
C ALA A 459 -20.16 0.08 -3.54
N ALA A 460 -20.25 0.71 -2.38
CA ALA A 460 -20.28 0.03 -1.09
C ALA A 460 -21.10 0.83 -0.09
N LYS A 461 -21.67 0.15 0.89
CA LYS A 461 -22.15 0.79 2.12
C LYS A 461 -21.19 0.51 3.26
N VAL A 462 -21.05 1.47 4.17
CA VAL A 462 -20.20 1.37 5.34
C VAL A 462 -20.92 1.82 6.61
N LEU A 463 -20.62 1.18 7.74
CA LEU A 463 -21.01 1.64 9.07
C LEU A 463 -19.75 1.79 9.92
N THR A 464 -19.61 2.96 10.53
CA THR A 464 -18.48 3.30 11.39
C THR A 464 -18.77 3.02 12.85
N TYR A 465 -17.75 2.57 13.57
CA TYR A 465 -17.77 2.51 15.02
C TYR A 465 -16.36 2.64 15.60
N LEU A 466 -16.27 3.04 16.87
CA LEU A 466 -15.01 3.04 17.61
C LEU A 466 -14.81 1.72 18.33
N THR A 467 -13.57 1.22 18.31
CA THR A 467 -13.11 0.08 19.10
C THR A 467 -11.75 0.38 19.70
N HIS A 468 -11.19 -0.54 20.47
CA HIS A 468 -9.83 -0.45 20.98
C HIS A 468 -9.08 -1.79 20.88
N ASP A 469 -7.76 -1.71 20.78
CA ASP A 469 -6.87 -2.86 20.84
C ASP A 469 -5.65 -2.45 21.68
N ASN A 470 -5.40 -3.17 22.76
CA ASN A 470 -4.36 -2.83 23.75
C ASN A 470 -4.42 -1.37 24.22
N GLY A 471 -5.65 -0.86 24.40
CA GLY A 471 -5.92 0.51 24.81
C GLY A 471 -5.72 1.56 23.71
N GLN A 472 -5.21 1.24 22.52
CA GLN A 472 -5.21 2.20 21.41
C GLN A 472 -6.58 2.22 20.73
N LEU A 473 -7.14 3.40 20.46
CA LEU A 473 -8.41 3.54 19.76
C LEU A 473 -8.26 3.29 18.25
N TYR A 474 -9.29 2.69 17.66
CA TYR A 474 -9.40 2.47 16.22
C TYR A 474 -10.75 2.98 15.72
N LEU A 475 -10.74 3.58 14.54
CA LEU A 475 -11.96 3.77 13.76
C LEU A 475 -12.17 2.53 12.90
N GLN A 476 -13.24 1.80 13.14
CA GLN A 476 -13.59 0.58 12.46
C GLN A 476 -14.78 0.78 11.52
N PHE A 477 -14.74 0.07 10.39
CA PHE A 477 -15.70 0.13 9.31
C PHE A 477 -16.21 -1.28 9.04
N ILE A 478 -17.50 -1.49 9.20
CA ILE A 478 -18.20 -2.62 8.59
C ILE A 478 -18.56 -2.20 7.17
N TYR A 479 -18.22 -3.00 6.18
CA TYR A 479 -18.51 -2.67 4.78
C TYR A 479 -19.19 -3.83 4.06
N LYS A 480 -19.99 -3.49 3.05
CA LYS A 480 -20.52 -4.42 2.06
C LYS A 480 -20.50 -3.75 0.68
N GLU A 481 -19.88 -4.41 -0.29
CA GLU A 481 -19.95 -4.02 -1.70
C GLU A 481 -21.40 -4.15 -2.20
N LEU A 482 -21.83 -3.20 -3.01
CA LEU A 482 -23.13 -3.20 -3.69
C LEU A 482 -22.88 -3.32 -5.19
N LYS A 483 -23.62 -4.20 -5.86
CA LYS A 483 -23.44 -4.45 -7.30
C LYS A 483 -24.79 -4.47 -8.01
N TYR A 484 -24.96 -3.57 -8.97
CA TYR A 484 -26.20 -3.45 -9.74
C TYR A 484 -26.34 -4.54 -10.81
N ASN A 485 -27.48 -5.23 -10.84
CA ASN A 485 -27.93 -6.05 -11.98
C ASN A 485 -29.35 -5.64 -12.45
N SER A 486 -30.41 -6.08 -11.77
CA SER A 486 -31.78 -5.57 -11.80
C SER A 486 -31.99 -4.48 -10.75
N ASP A 487 -31.34 -4.65 -9.60
CA ASP A 487 -31.32 -3.77 -8.45
C ASP A 487 -29.93 -3.86 -7.78
N TRP A 488 -29.74 -3.12 -6.69
CA TRP A 488 -28.46 -3.01 -5.98
C TRP A 488 -28.21 -4.09 -4.93
N GLY A 489 -29.17 -4.97 -4.64
CA GLY A 489 -29.05 -6.02 -3.63
C GLY A 489 -29.08 -5.55 -2.18
N ASP A 490 -29.38 -4.28 -1.91
CA ASP A 490 -29.36 -3.76 -0.54
C ASP A 490 -30.55 -4.26 0.31
N THR A 491 -30.22 -5.06 1.31
CA THR A 491 -31.09 -5.64 2.34
C THR A 491 -31.36 -4.70 3.52
N ASN A 492 -30.76 -3.51 3.51
CA ASN A 492 -30.78 -2.53 4.61
C ASN A 492 -30.17 -3.04 5.93
N ASP A 493 -29.48 -4.19 5.92
CA ASP A 493 -28.73 -4.73 7.06
C ASP A 493 -27.23 -4.85 6.75
N PHE A 494 -26.40 -4.75 7.78
CA PHE A 494 -24.96 -4.97 7.64
C PHE A 494 -24.61 -6.44 7.91
N THR A 495 -23.78 -7.01 7.04
CA THR A 495 -23.22 -8.35 7.25
C THR A 495 -21.98 -8.25 8.13
N ILE A 496 -22.04 -8.83 9.32
CA ILE A 496 -20.93 -8.81 10.28
C ILE A 496 -20.12 -10.10 10.13
N VAL A 497 -18.86 -9.96 9.70
CA VAL A 497 -17.90 -11.06 9.61
C VAL A 497 -16.56 -10.64 10.19
N ASN A 498 -15.78 -11.60 10.65
CA ASN A 498 -14.37 -11.38 11.00
C ASN A 498 -13.54 -11.37 9.73
N GLY A 499 -12.65 -10.38 9.59
CA GLY A 499 -11.86 -10.19 8.39
C GLY A 499 -12.69 -9.78 7.18
N GLU A 500 -12.47 -10.45 6.05
CA GLU A 500 -13.19 -10.24 4.80
C GLU A 500 -13.77 -11.57 4.30
N SER A 501 -14.94 -11.50 3.69
CA SER A 501 -15.64 -12.64 3.12
C SER A 501 -16.34 -12.25 1.82
N VAL A 502 -16.65 -13.24 0.99
CA VAL A 502 -17.55 -13.08 -0.15
C VAL A 502 -18.91 -13.62 0.24
N VAL A 503 -19.92 -12.79 0.08
CA VAL A 503 -21.30 -13.11 0.39
C VAL A 503 -22.14 -13.06 -0.87
N THR A 504 -23.20 -13.86 -0.91
CA THR A 504 -24.20 -13.75 -1.97
C THR A 504 -25.21 -12.73 -1.53
N ASP A 505 -25.42 -11.73 -2.37
CA ASP A 505 -26.38 -10.66 -2.15
C ASP A 505 -27.80 -11.08 -2.56
N ASP A 506 -28.81 -10.31 -2.16
CA ASP A 506 -30.23 -10.66 -2.40
C ASP A 506 -30.58 -10.69 -3.90
N ASN A 507 -29.83 -9.96 -4.72
CA ASN A 507 -29.96 -9.97 -6.17
C ASN A 507 -29.14 -11.09 -6.85
N GLY A 508 -28.58 -12.02 -6.07
CA GLY A 508 -27.78 -13.16 -6.51
C GLY A 508 -26.35 -12.82 -6.94
N GLN A 509 -25.89 -11.58 -6.77
CA GLN A 509 -24.50 -11.22 -7.04
C GLN A 509 -23.57 -11.65 -5.89
N SER A 510 -22.38 -12.14 -6.23
CA SER A 510 -21.31 -12.31 -5.23
C SER A 510 -20.62 -10.97 -4.99
N VAL A 511 -20.56 -10.54 -3.73
CA VAL A 511 -20.01 -9.24 -3.31
C VAL A 511 -19.07 -9.39 -2.11
N SER A 512 -18.09 -8.50 -1.99
CA SER A 512 -17.20 -8.46 -0.82
C SER A 512 -17.90 -7.84 0.39
N ALA A 513 -17.78 -8.44 1.57
CA ALA A 513 -18.22 -7.87 2.83
C ALA A 513 -17.18 -8.14 3.92
N GLY A 514 -17.02 -7.23 4.87
CA GLY A 514 -15.95 -7.38 5.85
C GLY A 514 -15.85 -6.25 6.84
N GLN A 515 -14.80 -6.32 7.63
CA GLN A 515 -14.43 -5.27 8.58
C GLN A 515 -13.00 -4.81 8.35
N LYS A 516 -12.82 -3.50 8.41
CA LYS A 516 -11.51 -2.88 8.32
C LYS A 516 -11.37 -1.75 9.33
N ARG A 517 -10.16 -1.44 9.75
CA ARG A 517 -9.91 -0.42 10.75
C ARG A 517 -8.71 0.45 10.40
N VAL A 518 -8.65 1.62 11.03
CA VAL A 518 -7.47 2.49 11.05
C VAL A 518 -7.18 2.92 12.47
N ALA A 519 -5.91 2.87 12.84
CA ALA A 519 -5.45 3.30 14.16
C ALA A 519 -5.65 4.81 14.34
N LEU A 520 -6.16 5.20 15.51
CA LEU A 520 -6.28 6.60 15.91
C LEU A 520 -5.11 6.95 16.84
N PRO A 521 -4.67 8.23 16.85
CA PRO A 521 -3.59 8.67 17.72
C PRO A 521 -4.12 8.95 19.13
N TYR A 522 -4.96 8.09 19.68
CA TYR A 522 -5.59 8.24 20.99
C TYR A 522 -5.60 6.91 21.73
N PHE A 523 -5.43 6.97 23.04
CA PHE A 523 -5.59 5.82 23.92
C PHE A 523 -6.91 5.89 24.68
N TYR A 524 -7.61 4.76 24.70
CA TYR A 524 -8.67 4.43 25.61
C TYR A 524 -8.05 3.96 26.94
N SER A 525 -8.54 4.51 28.04
CA SER A 525 -8.29 3.94 29.37
C SER A 525 -9.64 3.78 30.04
N GLU A 526 -10.05 2.54 30.26
CA GLU A 526 -11.09 2.25 31.25
C GLU A 526 -10.62 2.78 32.60
N ARG A 527 -11.53 3.40 33.33
CA ARG A 527 -11.21 4.02 34.63
C ARG A 527 -11.33 3.00 35.74
#